data_AF-A0A972F5C1-F1
#
_entry.id   AF-A0A972F5C1-F1
#
_cell.length_a   1.000
_cell.length_b   1.000
_cell.length_c   1.000
_cell.angle_alpha   90.00
_cell.angle_beta   90.00
_cell.angle_gamma   90.00
#
_symmetry.space_group_name_H-M   'P 1'
#
loop_
_entity.id
_entity.type
_entity.pdbx_description
1 polymer ?
#
loop_
_entity_poly.entity_id
_entity_poly.type
_entity_poly.pdbx_seq_one_letter_code
_entity_poly.pdbx_strand_id
1 'polypeptide(L)'
;MSFYDTNGDGIGDLRGIIERLPYLKSLGIGALWLSPPYPSPNRDNGYDISDYCDIHENYGSLDDMDELIKKAEELDIKIILDLVINHTSDRHEWFQKSRRRIVPYTDYYIWHPGKDGKKPSNWGSFFGENCWEFDNLRGEYYLHLFAKEQPDLNYKNEAVINAVQDVMRFWLDRGVAGFRCDVINILYKDSLEDGKWKPALTGSEHYISTDGVHKLLNRFNREVFTPYNCYTVGETVFVTPEMANDLVAPERAELDTVFSFEHMETDCFFVKWFLRPFSPDRFFKTLTKWQNALDWNTVYFENHDQPRSVSRFGDDKRFHAESAKALATLLLSLRGTPFIFQGQEIGMTNFDFENMDKVRDIESHNI
;
A
#
# COMPACT_ATOMS: atom_id res chain seq x y z
N MET A 1 13.04 -0.61 7.09
CA MET A 1 12.50 0.44 8.00
C MET A 1 13.60 1.46 8.29
N SER A 2 13.29 2.76 8.34
CA SER A 2 14.29 3.86 8.46
C SER A 2 13.98 4.80 9.63
N PHE A 3 13.42 4.27 10.73
CA PHE A 3 12.96 5.09 11.85
C PHE A 3 13.99 5.19 12.97
N TYR A 4 14.36 4.05 13.59
CA TYR A 4 15.33 4.02 14.66
C TYR A 4 15.95 2.63 14.80
N ASP A 5 17.27 2.54 14.81
CA ASP A 5 18.07 1.31 14.92
C ASP A 5 18.57 1.16 16.38
N THR A 6 18.30 0.00 16.99
CA THR A 6 18.73 -0.32 18.36
C THR A 6 19.82 -1.39 18.44
N ASN A 7 20.09 -2.11 17.35
CA ASN A 7 21.01 -3.24 17.32
C ASN A 7 22.35 -2.91 16.61
N GLY A 8 22.43 -1.78 15.90
CA GLY A 8 23.61 -1.26 15.23
C GLY A 8 23.88 -1.84 13.84
N ASP A 9 22.92 -2.51 13.21
CA ASP A 9 23.05 -3.06 11.85
C ASP A 9 22.79 -2.02 10.74
N GLY A 10 22.35 -0.82 11.10
CA GLY A 10 22.05 0.29 10.19
C GLY A 10 20.62 0.27 9.64
N ILE A 11 19.74 -0.60 10.13
CA ILE A 11 18.34 -0.74 9.74
C ILE A 11 17.46 -0.46 10.98
N GLY A 12 16.37 0.28 10.79
CA GLY A 12 15.43 0.50 11.88
C GLY A 12 14.68 -0.78 12.27
N ASP A 13 14.35 -0.93 13.55
CA ASP A 13 13.74 -2.14 14.11
C ASP A 13 12.53 -1.82 15.03
N LEU A 14 11.75 -2.85 15.38
CA LEU A 14 10.56 -2.71 16.23
C LEU A 14 10.92 -2.21 17.63
N ARG A 15 12.09 -2.58 18.15
CA ARG A 15 12.58 -2.12 19.45
C ARG A 15 12.83 -0.61 19.44
N GLY A 16 13.31 -0.07 18.34
CA GLY A 16 13.47 1.34 18.12
C GLY A 16 12.15 2.09 18.10
N ILE A 17 11.10 1.52 17.50
CA ILE A 17 9.74 2.09 17.58
C ILE A 17 9.28 2.11 19.04
N ILE A 18 9.44 1.00 19.78
CA ILE A 18 9.07 0.89 21.20
C ILE A 18 9.76 1.98 22.03
N GLU A 19 11.06 2.20 21.85
CA GLU A 19 11.81 3.24 22.57
C GLU A 19 11.31 4.67 22.28
N ARG A 20 10.72 4.87 21.11
CA ARG A 20 10.24 6.18 20.64
C ARG A 20 8.75 6.40 20.85
N LEU A 21 7.99 5.43 21.34
CA LEU A 21 6.59 5.63 21.70
C LEU A 21 6.33 6.84 22.63
N PRO A 22 7.17 7.13 23.66
CA PRO A 22 6.99 8.35 24.47
C PRO A 22 7.13 9.64 23.67
N TYR A 23 8.05 9.67 22.69
CA TYR A 23 8.19 10.80 21.78
C TYR A 23 6.96 10.96 20.90
N LEU A 24 6.49 9.86 20.30
CA LEU A 24 5.28 9.86 19.47
C LEU A 24 4.04 10.28 20.25
N LYS A 25 3.91 9.85 21.52
CA LYS A 25 2.84 10.33 22.40
C LYS A 25 2.94 11.82 22.67
N SER A 26 4.16 12.34 22.91
CA SER A 26 4.38 13.77 23.14
C SER A 26 4.07 14.63 21.91
N LEU A 27 4.26 14.08 20.71
CA LEU A 27 3.85 14.71 19.45
C LEU A 27 2.31 14.79 19.32
N GLY A 28 1.58 13.89 20.01
CA GLY A 28 0.13 13.89 20.06
C GLY A 28 -0.54 12.94 19.06
N ILE A 29 0.19 11.95 18.52
CA ILE A 29 -0.43 10.97 17.60
C ILE A 29 -1.41 10.05 18.36
N GLY A 30 -2.50 9.68 17.70
CA GLY A 30 -3.46 8.68 18.20
C GLY A 30 -3.30 7.31 17.55
N ALA A 31 -2.60 7.23 16.42
CA ALA A 31 -2.33 5.98 15.72
C ALA A 31 -0.95 6.01 15.05
N LEU A 32 -0.34 4.84 14.91
CA LEU A 32 0.89 4.59 14.19
C LEU A 32 0.61 3.57 13.08
N TRP A 33 0.83 3.97 11.83
CA TRP A 33 0.80 3.07 10.68
C TRP A 33 2.22 2.60 10.36
N LEU A 34 2.41 1.28 10.32
CA LEU A 34 3.66 0.65 9.93
C LEU A 34 3.58 0.16 8.47
N SER A 35 4.57 0.56 7.65
CA SER A 35 4.89 -0.14 6.39
C SER A 35 5.14 -1.63 6.64
N PRO A 36 5.03 -2.51 5.63
CA PRO A 36 5.04 -3.97 5.79
C PRO A 36 6.19 -4.47 6.70
N PRO A 37 5.90 -5.03 7.90
CA PRO A 37 6.93 -5.57 8.79
C PRO A 37 7.20 -7.07 8.55
N TYR A 38 6.57 -7.66 7.53
CA TYR A 38 6.51 -9.11 7.31
C TYR A 38 7.77 -9.68 6.62
N PRO A 39 8.08 -10.98 6.77
CA PRO A 39 9.12 -11.64 5.99
C PRO A 39 8.91 -11.46 4.50
N SER A 40 9.94 -10.96 3.83
CA SER A 40 9.92 -10.64 2.42
C SER A 40 11.31 -10.88 1.81
N PRO A 41 11.40 -11.38 0.57
CA PRO A 41 12.66 -11.36 -0.18
C PRO A 41 13.16 -9.96 -0.52
N ASN A 42 12.38 -8.93 -0.23
CA ASN A 42 12.67 -7.51 -0.39
C ASN A 42 12.97 -7.17 -1.86
N ARG A 43 12.20 -7.75 -2.79
CA ARG A 43 12.23 -7.37 -4.21
C ARG A 43 11.46 -6.08 -4.48
N ASP A 44 10.51 -5.75 -3.62
CA ASP A 44 9.69 -4.55 -3.71
C ASP A 44 9.52 -3.90 -2.33
N ASN A 45 10.64 -3.63 -1.65
CA ASN A 45 10.70 -2.94 -0.36
C ASN A 45 9.80 -3.52 0.76
N GLY A 46 9.49 -4.82 0.70
CA GLY A 46 8.65 -5.51 1.69
C GLY A 46 7.21 -5.80 1.24
N TYR A 47 6.79 -5.28 0.08
CA TYR A 47 5.45 -5.55 -0.48
C TYR A 47 5.35 -6.94 -1.12
N ASP A 48 6.48 -7.60 -1.43
CA ASP A 48 6.53 -9.02 -1.78
C ASP A 48 6.57 -9.92 -0.53
N ILE A 49 5.42 -10.14 0.11
CA ILE A 49 5.32 -10.88 1.39
C ILE A 49 5.45 -12.40 1.20
N SER A 50 6.35 -13.03 1.94
CA SER A 50 6.60 -14.49 1.94
C SER A 50 6.00 -15.25 3.12
N ASP A 51 5.67 -14.55 4.21
CA ASP A 51 4.87 -15.07 5.32
C ASP A 51 4.07 -13.91 5.93
N TYR A 52 2.75 -14.02 5.99
CA TYR A 52 1.87 -12.99 6.54
C TYR A 52 1.84 -12.95 8.07
N CYS A 53 2.21 -14.05 8.72
CA CYS A 53 1.95 -14.28 10.15
C CYS A 53 3.23 -14.28 10.98
N ASP A 54 4.28 -13.65 10.48
CA ASP A 54 5.57 -13.50 11.16
C ASP A 54 6.14 -12.09 10.90
N ILE A 55 7.26 -11.77 11.53
CA ILE A 55 7.99 -10.51 11.39
C ILE A 55 9.31 -10.75 10.67
N HIS A 56 9.69 -9.84 9.79
CA HIS A 56 10.97 -9.91 9.10
C HIS A 56 12.13 -9.87 10.11
N GLU A 57 13.10 -10.77 9.96
CA GLU A 57 14.23 -10.92 10.90
C GLU A 57 15.00 -9.61 11.17
N ASN A 58 15.22 -8.79 10.14
CA ASN A 58 15.82 -7.45 10.26
C ASN A 58 15.03 -6.47 11.16
N TYR A 59 13.75 -6.69 11.41
CA TYR A 59 12.91 -5.78 12.21
C TYR A 59 12.67 -6.31 13.62
N GLY A 60 12.84 -7.60 13.86
CA GLY A 60 12.65 -8.24 15.16
C GLY A 60 11.86 -9.54 15.04
N SER A 61 11.03 -9.80 16.04
CA SER A 61 10.24 -11.02 16.21
C SER A 61 8.76 -10.71 16.46
N LEU A 62 7.91 -11.74 16.40
CA LEU A 62 6.51 -11.62 16.85
C LEU A 62 6.39 -11.14 18.30
N ASP A 63 7.27 -11.57 19.19
CA ASP A 63 7.27 -11.12 20.60
C ASP A 63 7.55 -9.61 20.70
N ASP A 64 8.42 -9.07 19.85
CA ASP A 64 8.69 -7.63 19.79
C ASP A 64 7.47 -6.85 19.28
N MET A 65 6.73 -7.41 18.32
CA MET A 65 5.49 -6.83 17.82
C MET A 65 4.38 -6.85 18.89
N ASP A 66 4.21 -7.97 19.60
CA ASP A 66 3.24 -8.09 20.69
C ASP A 66 3.56 -7.08 21.82
N GLU A 67 4.85 -6.88 22.14
CA GLU A 67 5.27 -5.85 23.08
C GLU A 67 5.00 -4.43 22.57
N LEU A 68 5.24 -4.16 21.28
CA LEU A 68 4.95 -2.88 20.66
C LEU A 68 3.46 -2.55 20.74
N ILE A 69 2.58 -3.49 20.37
CA ILE A 69 1.12 -3.31 20.42
C ILE A 69 0.69 -3.00 21.85
N LYS A 70 1.16 -3.79 22.82
CA LYS A 70 0.82 -3.58 24.23
C LYS A 70 1.28 -2.22 24.76
N LYS A 71 2.53 -1.82 24.51
CA LYS A 71 3.07 -0.53 24.98
C LYS A 71 2.42 0.66 24.28
N ALA A 72 2.06 0.51 23.00
CA ALA A 72 1.30 1.52 22.29
C ALA A 72 -0.10 1.68 22.90
N GLU A 73 -0.78 0.57 23.23
CA GLU A 73 -2.08 0.58 23.91
C GLU A 73 -2.01 1.27 25.29
N GLU A 74 -0.98 1.01 26.09
CA GLU A 74 -0.74 1.68 27.38
C GLU A 74 -0.63 3.22 27.25
N LEU A 75 -0.23 3.69 26.07
CA LEU A 75 -0.10 5.11 25.73
C LEU A 75 -1.30 5.64 24.91
N ASP A 76 -2.36 4.85 24.73
CA ASP A 76 -3.51 5.20 23.88
C ASP A 76 -3.08 5.57 22.45
N ILE A 77 -2.18 4.76 21.88
CA ILE A 77 -1.74 4.82 20.49
C ILE A 77 -2.19 3.51 19.82
N LYS A 78 -2.97 3.62 18.76
CA LYS A 78 -3.42 2.48 17.96
C LYS A 78 -2.35 2.07 16.95
N ILE A 79 -2.18 0.77 16.71
CA ILE A 79 -1.29 0.26 15.66
C ILE A 79 -2.11 -0.16 14.45
N ILE A 80 -1.73 0.32 13.27
CA ILE A 80 -2.30 -0.05 11.97
C ILE A 80 -1.17 -0.66 11.14
N LEU A 81 -1.44 -1.76 10.45
CA LEU A 81 -0.46 -2.42 9.58
C LEU A 81 -0.80 -2.26 8.11
N ASP A 82 0.21 -2.25 7.25
CA ASP A 82 -0.02 -2.41 5.81
C ASP A 82 -0.56 -3.83 5.51
N LEU A 83 -1.57 -3.94 4.66
CA LEU A 83 -2.23 -5.18 4.28
C LEU A 83 -2.10 -5.36 2.76
N VAL A 84 -1.08 -6.11 2.36
CA VAL A 84 -0.77 -6.40 0.96
C VAL A 84 -1.34 -7.76 0.57
N ILE A 85 -2.57 -7.75 0.07
CA ILE A 85 -3.34 -8.97 -0.20
C ILE A 85 -3.77 -9.12 -1.65
N ASN A 86 -3.33 -8.24 -2.56
CA ASN A 86 -3.54 -8.47 -4.00
C ASN A 86 -2.67 -9.64 -4.50
N HIS A 87 -1.46 -9.73 -3.99
CA HIS A 87 -0.43 -10.69 -4.37
C HIS A 87 0.35 -11.13 -3.13
N THR A 88 1.13 -12.20 -3.28
CA THR A 88 2.19 -12.57 -2.32
C THR A 88 3.53 -12.58 -3.04
N SER A 89 4.63 -12.78 -2.32
CA SER A 89 5.88 -13.24 -2.94
C SER A 89 5.70 -14.60 -3.63
N ASP A 90 6.43 -14.83 -4.72
CA ASP A 90 6.61 -16.15 -5.33
C ASP A 90 7.29 -17.15 -4.37
N ARG A 91 7.95 -16.69 -3.30
CA ARG A 91 8.51 -17.54 -2.25
C ARG A 91 7.49 -17.93 -1.17
N HIS A 92 6.31 -17.33 -1.18
CA HIS A 92 5.26 -17.64 -0.22
C HIS A 92 4.87 -19.12 -0.30
N GLU A 93 4.62 -19.74 0.87
CA GLU A 93 4.31 -21.17 0.95
C GLU A 93 3.10 -21.54 0.07
N TRP A 94 2.09 -20.67 0.04
CA TRP A 94 0.90 -20.82 -0.81
C TRP A 94 1.29 -20.92 -2.29
N PHE A 95 2.17 -20.05 -2.81
CA PHE A 95 2.59 -20.10 -4.22
C PHE A 95 3.37 -21.38 -4.50
N GLN A 96 4.29 -21.73 -3.60
CA GLN A 96 5.11 -22.94 -3.71
C GLN A 96 4.26 -24.23 -3.69
N LYS A 97 3.15 -24.25 -2.95
CA LYS A 97 2.18 -25.35 -2.95
C LYS A 97 1.28 -25.31 -4.19
N SER A 98 0.85 -24.11 -4.60
CA SER A 98 0.01 -23.89 -5.78
C SER A 98 0.70 -24.33 -7.07
N ARG A 99 1.94 -23.91 -7.32
CA ARG A 99 2.71 -24.34 -8.51
C ARG A 99 2.89 -25.86 -8.61
N ARG A 100 2.84 -26.58 -7.48
CA ARG A 100 2.92 -28.05 -7.38
C ARG A 100 1.57 -28.75 -7.37
N ARG A 101 0.44 -28.02 -7.49
CA ARG A 101 -0.93 -28.55 -7.41
C ARG A 101 -1.25 -29.28 -6.09
N ILE A 102 -0.68 -28.81 -4.97
CA ILE A 102 -0.96 -29.36 -3.64
C ILE A 102 -2.30 -28.81 -3.13
N VAL A 103 -3.25 -29.70 -2.83
CA VAL A 103 -4.57 -29.34 -2.27
C VAL A 103 -4.41 -28.85 -0.82
N PRO A 104 -5.11 -27.78 -0.39
CA PRO A 104 -6.10 -26.99 -1.13
C PRO A 104 -5.54 -25.81 -1.94
N TYR A 105 -4.22 -25.63 -1.99
CA TYR A 105 -3.55 -24.47 -2.59
C TYR A 105 -3.52 -24.43 -4.12
N THR A 106 -3.99 -25.49 -4.79
CA THR A 106 -3.89 -25.67 -6.25
C THR A 106 -4.28 -24.42 -7.05
N ASP A 107 -5.36 -23.74 -6.64
CA ASP A 107 -5.91 -22.57 -7.34
C ASP A 107 -5.90 -21.31 -6.45
N TYR A 108 -4.90 -21.20 -5.57
CA TYR A 108 -4.69 -19.98 -4.76
C TYR A 108 -4.25 -18.77 -5.59
N TYR A 109 -3.66 -19.02 -6.75
CA TYR A 109 -3.19 -17.99 -7.69
C TYR A 109 -3.86 -18.17 -9.03
N ILE A 110 -3.80 -17.12 -9.84
CA ILE A 110 -4.42 -17.10 -11.16
C ILE A 110 -3.49 -17.80 -12.16
N TRP A 111 -3.77 -19.07 -12.43
CA TRP A 111 -3.07 -19.88 -13.44
C TRP A 111 -3.88 -19.99 -14.72
N HIS A 112 -3.23 -19.92 -15.88
CA HIS A 112 -3.89 -20.13 -17.16
C HIS A 112 -2.93 -20.73 -18.21
N PRO A 113 -3.37 -21.71 -19.02
CA PRO A 113 -2.58 -22.20 -20.15
C PRO A 113 -2.38 -21.09 -21.19
N GLY A 114 -1.29 -21.15 -21.94
CA GLY A 114 -1.13 -20.28 -23.12
C GLY A 114 -2.20 -20.55 -24.18
N LYS A 115 -2.46 -19.55 -25.04
CA LYS A 115 -3.40 -19.65 -26.17
C LYS A 115 -2.63 -19.62 -27.49
N ASP A 116 -2.73 -20.70 -28.27
CA ASP A 116 -2.08 -20.81 -29.59
C ASP A 116 -0.57 -20.49 -29.59
N GLY A 117 0.15 -20.99 -28.57
CA GLY A 117 1.59 -20.72 -28.38
C GLY A 117 1.91 -19.31 -27.87
N LYS A 118 0.90 -18.52 -27.51
CA LYS A 118 1.01 -17.20 -26.91
C LYS A 118 0.57 -17.22 -25.45
N LYS A 119 0.79 -16.09 -24.77
CA LYS A 119 0.35 -15.83 -23.40
C LYS A 119 -1.19 -15.80 -23.31
N PRO A 120 -1.77 -15.98 -22.11
CA PRO A 120 -3.22 -16.06 -21.92
C PRO A 120 -4.01 -14.85 -22.42
N SER A 121 -3.50 -13.63 -22.20
CA SER A 121 -4.10 -12.38 -22.66
C SER A 121 -3.06 -11.29 -22.97
N ASN A 122 -3.51 -10.21 -23.59
CA ASN A 122 -2.73 -9.02 -23.94
C ASN A 122 -2.49 -8.03 -22.79
N TRP A 123 -2.75 -8.44 -21.54
CA TRP A 123 -2.70 -7.53 -20.39
C TRP A 123 -1.28 -6.99 -20.11
N GLY A 124 -1.22 -5.75 -19.62
CA GLY A 124 0.02 -5.08 -19.21
C GLY A 124 0.17 -4.99 -17.69
N SER A 125 1.41 -5.06 -17.22
CA SER A 125 1.82 -4.87 -15.82
C SER A 125 1.98 -3.38 -15.48
N PHE A 126 1.86 -3.04 -14.19
CA PHE A 126 2.14 -1.71 -13.64
C PHE A 126 3.61 -1.30 -13.80
N PHE A 127 4.52 -2.26 -13.95
CA PHE A 127 5.95 -2.00 -14.20
C PHE A 127 6.31 -2.01 -15.70
N GLY A 128 5.33 -1.88 -16.59
CA GLY A 128 5.55 -1.66 -18.03
C GLY A 128 5.83 -2.91 -18.86
N GLU A 129 5.94 -4.08 -18.21
CA GLU A 129 6.10 -5.37 -18.87
C GLU A 129 4.74 -6.06 -19.11
N ASN A 130 4.78 -7.29 -19.61
CA ASN A 130 3.60 -8.14 -19.67
C ASN A 130 3.34 -8.79 -18.29
N CYS A 131 2.08 -9.03 -17.94
CA CYS A 131 1.68 -9.54 -16.62
C CYS A 131 1.55 -11.08 -16.52
N TRP A 132 2.05 -11.84 -17.49
CA TRP A 132 1.99 -13.30 -17.52
C TRP A 132 3.39 -13.91 -17.61
N GLU A 133 3.73 -14.71 -16.60
CA GLU A 133 5.01 -15.42 -16.51
C GLU A 133 4.80 -16.94 -16.55
N PHE A 134 5.62 -17.64 -17.33
CA PHE A 134 5.48 -19.10 -17.53
C PHE A 134 6.21 -19.87 -16.43
N ASP A 135 5.50 -20.75 -15.71
CA ASP A 135 6.10 -21.63 -14.73
C ASP A 135 6.36 -23.02 -15.31
N ASN A 136 7.64 -23.40 -15.43
CA ASN A 136 8.04 -24.69 -15.98
C ASN A 136 7.54 -25.90 -15.17
N LEU A 137 7.33 -25.74 -13.86
CA LEU A 137 6.89 -26.83 -12.98
C LEU A 137 5.38 -27.09 -13.12
N ARG A 138 4.59 -26.01 -13.21
CA ARG A 138 3.14 -26.04 -13.39
C ARG A 138 2.73 -26.32 -14.85
N GLY A 139 3.55 -25.88 -15.80
CA GLY A 139 3.27 -25.93 -17.24
C GLY A 139 2.23 -24.90 -17.71
N GLU A 140 2.00 -23.85 -16.91
CA GLU A 140 1.00 -22.79 -17.14
C GLU A 140 1.63 -21.42 -16.87
N TYR A 141 0.94 -20.37 -17.30
CA TYR A 141 1.29 -19.00 -16.93
C TYR A 141 0.58 -18.60 -15.63
N TYR A 142 1.24 -17.83 -14.78
CA TYR A 142 0.59 -17.14 -13.66
C TYR A 142 0.49 -15.63 -13.93
N LEU A 143 -0.56 -15.01 -13.38
CA LEU A 143 -0.75 -13.57 -13.43
C LEU A 143 0.13 -12.87 -12.38
N HIS A 144 0.78 -11.78 -12.78
CA HIS A 144 1.44 -10.82 -11.90
C HIS A 144 1.20 -9.40 -12.41
N LEU A 145 0.36 -8.62 -11.73
CA LEU A 145 0.10 -7.22 -12.12
C LEU A 145 1.30 -6.31 -11.81
N PHE A 146 2.19 -6.73 -10.90
CA PHE A 146 3.42 -6.02 -10.53
C PHE A 146 4.66 -6.81 -11.00
N ALA A 147 5.69 -6.96 -10.17
CA ALA A 147 6.87 -7.75 -10.49
C ALA A 147 6.52 -9.23 -10.68
N LYS A 148 7.33 -9.97 -11.43
CA LYS A 148 7.13 -11.43 -11.62
C LYS A 148 7.22 -12.20 -10.30
N GLU A 149 7.93 -11.68 -9.32
CA GLU A 149 7.99 -12.21 -7.95
C GLU A 149 6.75 -11.89 -7.11
N GLN A 150 5.75 -11.19 -7.65
CA GLN A 150 4.48 -10.83 -7.00
C GLN A 150 3.27 -11.47 -7.71
N PRO A 151 3.12 -12.81 -7.69
CA PRO A 151 1.97 -13.49 -8.26
C PRO A 151 0.64 -13.11 -7.58
N ASP A 152 -0.37 -12.77 -8.37
CA ASP A 152 -1.68 -12.34 -7.90
C ASP A 152 -2.52 -13.49 -7.31
N LEU A 153 -3.13 -13.22 -6.15
CA LEU A 153 -4.06 -14.13 -5.49
C LEU A 153 -5.39 -14.24 -6.26
N ASN A 154 -5.98 -15.43 -6.22
CA ASN A 154 -7.22 -15.73 -6.92
C ASN A 154 -8.45 -15.57 -6.01
N TYR A 155 -9.05 -14.39 -6.00
CA TYR A 155 -10.25 -14.09 -5.20
C TYR A 155 -11.55 -14.70 -5.73
N LYS A 156 -11.53 -15.48 -6.82
CA LYS A 156 -12.67 -16.35 -7.19
C LYS A 156 -12.69 -17.65 -6.38
N ASN A 157 -11.62 -17.94 -5.63
CA ASN A 157 -11.49 -19.12 -4.81
C ASN A 157 -11.83 -18.80 -3.34
N GLU A 158 -12.89 -19.42 -2.82
CA GLU A 158 -13.31 -19.27 -1.41
C GLU A 158 -12.20 -19.64 -0.41
N ALA A 159 -11.31 -20.58 -0.73
CA ALA A 159 -10.21 -20.92 0.15
C ALA A 159 -9.19 -19.77 0.30
N VAL A 160 -8.99 -18.97 -0.76
CA VAL A 160 -8.14 -17.77 -0.71
C VAL A 160 -8.79 -16.70 0.14
N ILE A 161 -10.09 -16.44 -0.06
CA ILE A 161 -10.83 -15.45 0.72
C ILE A 161 -10.74 -15.80 2.21
N ASN A 162 -11.00 -17.06 2.58
CA ASN A 162 -10.93 -17.51 3.96
C ASN A 162 -9.51 -17.40 4.54
N ALA A 163 -8.48 -17.84 3.80
CA ALA A 163 -7.09 -17.75 4.27
C ALA A 163 -6.64 -16.30 4.49
N VAL A 164 -7.07 -15.37 3.64
CA VAL A 164 -6.78 -13.94 3.79
C VAL A 164 -7.54 -13.33 4.97
N GLN A 165 -8.79 -13.74 5.21
CA GLN A 165 -9.48 -13.35 6.44
C GLN A 165 -8.79 -13.89 7.70
N ASP A 166 -8.25 -15.10 7.66
CA ASP A 166 -7.50 -15.67 8.79
C ASP A 166 -6.21 -14.89 9.06
N VAL A 167 -5.52 -14.41 8.00
CA VAL A 167 -4.39 -13.47 8.12
C VAL A 167 -4.83 -12.17 8.81
N MET A 168 -5.96 -11.58 8.41
CA MET A 168 -6.46 -10.36 9.07
C MET A 168 -6.78 -10.62 10.55
N ARG A 169 -7.50 -11.72 10.85
CA ARG A 169 -7.84 -12.10 12.23
C ARG A 169 -6.61 -12.34 13.08
N PHE A 170 -5.57 -12.96 12.53
CA PHE A 170 -4.30 -13.19 13.23
C PHE A 170 -3.71 -11.90 13.83
N TRP A 171 -3.76 -10.79 13.08
CA TRP A 171 -3.26 -9.49 13.53
C TRP A 171 -4.27 -8.76 14.42
N LEU A 172 -5.55 -8.80 14.07
CA LEU A 172 -6.60 -8.16 14.86
C LEU A 172 -6.77 -8.80 16.24
N ASP A 173 -6.66 -10.12 16.36
CA ASP A 173 -6.69 -10.87 17.62
C ASP A 173 -5.53 -10.50 18.56
N ARG A 174 -4.43 -9.95 18.01
CA ARG A 174 -3.29 -9.43 18.78
C ARG A 174 -3.46 -7.98 19.24
N GLY A 175 -4.49 -7.28 18.77
CA GLY A 175 -4.76 -5.88 19.13
C GLY A 175 -4.33 -4.85 18.08
N VAL A 176 -3.99 -5.27 16.86
CA VAL A 176 -3.92 -4.35 15.71
C VAL A 176 -5.30 -3.71 15.52
N ALA A 177 -5.33 -2.39 15.37
CA ALA A 177 -6.57 -1.61 15.34
C ALA A 177 -7.11 -1.39 13.92
N GLY A 178 -6.33 -1.73 12.90
CA GLY A 178 -6.71 -1.43 11.53
C GLY A 178 -5.67 -1.83 10.50
N PHE A 179 -6.05 -1.62 9.23
CA PHE A 179 -5.17 -1.85 8.09
C PHE A 179 -5.13 -0.66 7.13
N ARG A 180 -3.95 -0.40 6.59
CA ARG A 180 -3.81 0.32 5.32
C ARG A 180 -3.78 -0.73 4.22
N CYS A 181 -4.78 -0.75 3.36
CA CYS A 181 -4.97 -1.80 2.37
C CYS A 181 -4.31 -1.42 1.05
N ASP A 182 -3.22 -2.11 0.70
CA ASP A 182 -2.43 -1.85 -0.51
C ASP A 182 -3.19 -2.23 -1.78
N VAL A 183 -3.17 -1.33 -2.77
CA VAL A 183 -3.80 -1.49 -4.10
C VAL A 183 -5.17 -2.20 -4.06
N ILE A 184 -5.99 -1.83 -3.09
CA ILE A 184 -7.12 -2.64 -2.64
C ILE A 184 -8.24 -2.73 -3.68
N ASN A 185 -8.27 -1.80 -4.64
CA ASN A 185 -9.28 -1.74 -5.68
C ASN A 185 -8.99 -2.66 -6.88
N ILE A 186 -7.92 -3.46 -6.85
CA ILE A 186 -7.58 -4.40 -7.94
C ILE A 186 -7.56 -5.87 -7.54
N LEU A 187 -8.02 -6.22 -6.33
CA LEU A 187 -8.02 -7.62 -5.85
C LEU A 187 -8.73 -8.58 -6.81
N TYR A 188 -9.90 -8.19 -7.32
CA TYR A 188 -10.78 -9.10 -8.04
C TYR A 188 -10.73 -8.88 -9.56
N LYS A 189 -10.40 -9.96 -10.28
CA LYS A 189 -10.32 -9.99 -11.75
C LYS A 189 -11.61 -10.61 -12.31
N ASP A 190 -12.49 -9.80 -12.88
CA ASP A 190 -13.80 -10.27 -13.40
C ASP A 190 -13.63 -11.23 -14.58
N SER A 191 -12.69 -10.93 -15.47
CA SER A 191 -12.35 -11.73 -16.64
C SER A 191 -10.83 -11.84 -16.79
N LEU A 192 -10.37 -12.78 -17.60
CA LEU A 192 -8.97 -12.88 -18.04
C LEU A 192 -8.85 -12.71 -19.57
N GLU A 193 -9.94 -12.29 -20.23
CA GLU A 193 -9.96 -12.05 -21.67
C GLU A 193 -9.09 -10.86 -22.07
N ASP A 194 -8.77 -10.76 -23.36
CA ASP A 194 -8.04 -9.62 -23.89
C ASP A 194 -8.71 -8.29 -23.52
N GLY A 195 -7.88 -7.34 -23.11
CA GLY A 195 -8.27 -5.98 -22.84
C GLY A 195 -8.33 -5.13 -24.11
N LYS A 196 -9.08 -4.04 -24.02
CA LYS A 196 -9.02 -2.94 -24.98
C LYS A 196 -7.62 -2.33 -24.94
N TRP A 197 -7.00 -2.19 -26.10
CA TRP A 197 -5.67 -1.64 -26.21
C TRP A 197 -5.60 -0.23 -25.61
N LYS A 198 -4.65 -0.05 -24.68
CA LYS A 198 -4.27 1.23 -24.08
C LYS A 198 -2.74 1.33 -24.08
N PRO A 199 -2.17 2.55 -24.18
CA PRO A 199 -0.71 2.73 -24.12
C PRO A 199 -0.05 2.18 -22.85
N ALA A 200 -0.78 2.18 -21.73
CA ALA A 200 -0.39 1.57 -20.47
C ALA A 200 -1.57 0.78 -19.89
N LEU A 201 -1.29 -0.31 -19.16
CA LEU A 201 -2.28 -1.12 -18.45
C LEU A 201 -3.47 -1.56 -19.33
N THR A 202 -3.15 -2.12 -20.51
CA THR A 202 -4.15 -2.84 -21.31
C THR A 202 -4.78 -3.94 -20.44
N GLY A 203 -6.11 -4.06 -20.46
CA GLY A 203 -6.85 -5.03 -19.63
C GLY A 203 -7.36 -4.48 -18.30
N SER A 204 -7.04 -3.24 -17.94
CA SER A 204 -7.40 -2.66 -16.65
C SER A 204 -8.90 -2.57 -16.35
N GLU A 205 -9.74 -2.56 -17.38
CA GLU A 205 -11.20 -2.63 -17.21
C GLU A 205 -11.71 -3.94 -16.57
N HIS A 206 -10.89 -4.99 -16.55
CA HIS A 206 -11.26 -6.29 -15.99
C HIS A 206 -10.92 -6.44 -14.52
N TYR A 207 -10.20 -5.48 -13.91
CA TYR A 207 -9.75 -5.59 -12.53
C TYR A 207 -9.78 -4.29 -11.71
N ILE A 208 -9.77 -3.10 -12.32
CA ILE A 208 -9.85 -1.83 -11.56
C ILE A 208 -11.29 -1.56 -11.13
N SER A 209 -11.52 -1.55 -9.82
CA SER A 209 -12.78 -1.16 -9.18
C SER A 209 -14.00 -1.85 -9.79
N THR A 210 -13.87 -3.16 -10.03
CA THR A 210 -14.95 -4.02 -10.55
C THR A 210 -16.07 -4.25 -9.52
N ASP A 211 -17.25 -4.68 -9.99
CA ASP A 211 -18.33 -5.11 -9.08
C ASP A 211 -17.90 -6.28 -8.17
N GLY A 212 -17.01 -7.13 -8.67
CA GLY A 212 -16.40 -8.21 -7.90
C GLY A 212 -15.58 -7.73 -6.70
N VAL A 213 -14.76 -6.67 -6.85
CA VAL A 213 -13.96 -6.15 -5.73
C VAL A 213 -14.85 -5.50 -4.67
N HIS A 214 -15.88 -4.77 -5.08
CA HIS A 214 -16.83 -4.16 -4.14
C HIS A 214 -17.56 -5.19 -3.28
N LYS A 215 -18.03 -6.29 -3.89
CA LYS A 215 -18.63 -7.41 -3.14
C LYS A 215 -17.64 -8.08 -2.18
N LEU A 216 -16.38 -8.21 -2.61
CA LEU A 216 -15.32 -8.77 -1.79
C LEU A 216 -15.01 -7.88 -0.58
N LEU A 217 -14.91 -6.56 -0.76
CA LEU A 217 -14.65 -5.61 0.32
C LEU A 217 -15.81 -5.51 1.29
N ASN A 218 -17.06 -5.49 0.80
CA ASN A 218 -18.24 -5.57 1.67
C ASN A 218 -18.23 -6.86 2.51
N ARG A 219 -17.81 -8.00 1.92
CA ARG A 219 -17.66 -9.25 2.66
C ARG A 219 -16.58 -9.15 3.74
N PHE A 220 -15.39 -8.63 3.42
CA PHE A 220 -14.34 -8.41 4.42
C PHE A 220 -14.80 -7.48 5.54
N ASN A 221 -15.53 -6.42 5.22
CA ASN A 221 -16.09 -5.53 6.21
C ASN A 221 -17.05 -6.27 7.16
N ARG A 222 -18.03 -6.99 6.61
CA ARG A 222 -19.02 -7.74 7.40
C ARG A 222 -18.40 -8.83 8.26
N GLU A 223 -17.44 -9.59 7.71
CA GLU A 223 -16.93 -10.82 8.32
C GLU A 223 -15.65 -10.61 9.15
N VAL A 224 -14.98 -9.47 8.98
CA VAL A 224 -13.72 -9.14 9.66
C VAL A 224 -13.72 -7.71 10.18
N PHE A 225 -13.81 -6.68 9.35
CA PHE A 225 -13.52 -5.32 9.82
C PHE A 225 -14.51 -4.81 10.89
N THR A 226 -15.81 -4.92 10.65
CA THR A 226 -16.86 -4.49 11.58
C THR A 226 -16.81 -5.27 12.91
N PRO A 227 -16.71 -6.62 12.94
CA PRO A 227 -16.59 -7.38 14.18
C PRO A 227 -15.45 -6.94 15.12
N TYR A 228 -14.35 -6.42 14.55
CA TYR A 228 -13.18 -5.98 15.32
C TYR A 228 -13.11 -4.46 15.54
N ASN A 229 -14.10 -3.70 15.05
CA ASN A 229 -14.03 -2.22 14.99
C ASN A 229 -12.71 -1.74 14.34
N CYS A 230 -12.34 -2.43 13.26
CA CYS A 230 -11.11 -2.24 12.51
C CYS A 230 -11.21 -0.98 11.64
N TYR A 231 -10.26 -0.07 11.78
CA TYR A 231 -10.12 1.05 10.85
C TYR A 231 -9.44 0.59 9.56
N THR A 232 -9.95 1.05 8.41
CA THR A 232 -9.47 0.66 7.09
C THR A 232 -9.25 1.86 6.20
N VAL A 233 -8.03 1.99 5.67
CA VAL A 233 -7.70 3.01 4.67
C VAL A 233 -7.17 2.35 3.41
N GLY A 234 -7.88 2.51 2.30
CA GLY A 234 -7.47 1.92 1.02
C GLY A 234 -6.45 2.79 0.28
N GLU A 235 -5.35 2.20 -0.14
CA GLU A 235 -4.60 2.73 -1.28
C GLU A 235 -5.20 2.19 -2.56
N THR A 236 -5.42 3.09 -3.52
CA THR A 236 -6.13 2.75 -4.75
C THR A 236 -5.41 3.32 -5.97
N VAL A 237 -5.30 2.50 -7.01
CA VAL A 237 -4.74 2.93 -8.29
C VAL A 237 -5.79 3.62 -9.14
N PHE A 238 -5.43 4.75 -9.75
CA PHE A 238 -6.27 5.56 -10.66
C PHE A 238 -7.65 5.97 -10.12
N VAL A 239 -7.75 6.18 -8.81
CA VAL A 239 -9.02 6.50 -8.15
C VAL A 239 -9.56 7.85 -8.60
N THR A 240 -10.82 7.85 -9.03
CA THR A 240 -11.61 9.07 -9.24
C THR A 240 -12.43 9.37 -7.99
N PRO A 241 -12.95 10.60 -7.81
CA PRO A 241 -13.83 10.88 -6.67
C PRO A 241 -15.10 10.02 -6.62
N GLU A 242 -15.62 9.59 -7.79
CA GLU A 242 -16.75 8.66 -7.87
C GLU A 242 -16.36 7.27 -7.35
N MET A 243 -15.23 6.72 -7.82
CA MET A 243 -14.70 5.45 -7.33
C MET A 243 -14.35 5.50 -5.83
N ALA A 244 -13.82 6.63 -5.35
CA ALA A 244 -13.53 6.82 -3.94
C ALA A 244 -14.81 6.83 -3.10
N ASN A 245 -15.85 7.55 -3.55
CA ASN A 245 -17.16 7.53 -2.90
C ASN A 245 -17.73 6.12 -2.83
N ASP A 246 -17.66 5.37 -3.93
CA ASP A 246 -18.09 3.96 -3.96
C ASP A 246 -17.39 3.09 -2.89
N LEU A 247 -16.12 3.35 -2.61
CA LEU A 247 -15.34 2.59 -1.63
C LEU A 247 -15.58 3.02 -0.17
N VAL A 248 -16.01 4.26 0.08
CA VAL A 248 -16.13 4.81 1.46
C VAL A 248 -17.57 5.15 1.86
N ALA A 249 -18.53 5.00 0.94
CA ALA A 249 -19.92 5.28 1.19
C ALA A 249 -20.46 4.39 2.34
N PRO A 250 -21.01 4.96 3.42
CA PRO A 250 -21.48 4.20 4.57
C PRO A 250 -22.49 3.10 4.23
N GLU A 251 -23.35 3.33 3.22
CA GLU A 251 -24.34 2.37 2.75
C GLU A 251 -23.74 1.16 2.03
N ARG A 252 -22.52 1.28 1.52
CA ARG A 252 -21.79 0.19 0.86
C ARG A 252 -20.96 -0.63 1.85
N ALA A 253 -20.61 -0.05 3.00
CA ALA A 253 -19.89 -0.70 4.09
C ALA A 253 -18.65 -1.47 3.58
N GLU A 254 -17.76 -0.77 2.86
CA GLU A 254 -16.55 -1.33 2.28
C GLU A 254 -15.32 -0.91 3.11
N LEU A 255 -14.85 0.34 2.95
CA LEU A 255 -13.71 0.91 3.68
C LEU A 255 -14.11 2.19 4.44
N ASP A 256 -13.28 2.63 5.39
CA ASP A 256 -13.53 3.89 6.12
C ASP A 256 -13.03 5.12 5.35
N THR A 257 -11.81 5.04 4.79
CA THR A 257 -11.24 6.10 3.95
C THR A 257 -10.39 5.54 2.82
N VAL A 258 -10.00 6.40 1.88
CA VAL A 258 -9.03 6.06 0.82
C VAL A 258 -7.97 7.14 0.65
N PHE A 259 -6.79 6.75 0.17
CA PHE A 259 -5.74 7.66 -0.28
C PHE A 259 -6.00 8.07 -1.73
N SER A 260 -6.07 9.38 -1.96
CA SER A 260 -6.00 9.95 -3.31
C SER A 260 -4.60 10.52 -3.56
N PHE A 261 -4.07 10.29 -4.76
CA PHE A 261 -2.74 10.77 -5.17
C PHE A 261 -2.79 11.98 -6.11
N GLU A 262 -3.97 12.43 -6.55
CA GLU A 262 -4.08 13.48 -7.58
C GLU A 262 -3.38 14.80 -7.18
N HIS A 263 -3.31 15.10 -5.87
CA HIS A 263 -2.62 16.30 -5.38
C HIS A 263 -1.09 16.17 -5.44
N MET A 264 -0.57 14.93 -5.35
CA MET A 264 0.83 14.57 -5.59
C MET A 264 1.21 14.59 -7.08
N GLU A 265 0.26 14.77 -8.00
CA GLU A 265 0.54 14.83 -9.44
C GLU A 265 0.48 16.26 -10.00
N THR A 266 0.30 17.26 -9.15
CA THR A 266 0.06 18.66 -9.56
C THR A 266 1.28 19.36 -10.16
N ASP A 267 2.46 18.77 -9.98
CA ASP A 267 3.77 19.18 -10.49
C ASP A 267 4.39 18.15 -11.47
N CYS A 268 3.57 17.27 -12.07
CA CYS A 268 3.98 16.45 -13.21
C CYS A 268 2.95 16.44 -14.37
N PHE A 269 3.34 15.88 -15.51
CA PHE A 269 2.51 15.69 -16.70
C PHE A 269 2.30 14.21 -16.99
N PHE A 270 1.10 13.70 -16.72
CA PHE A 270 0.66 12.31 -16.97
C PHE A 270 1.42 11.22 -16.19
N VAL A 271 2.73 11.37 -15.99
CA VAL A 271 3.62 10.48 -15.23
C VAL A 271 4.61 11.32 -14.42
N LYS A 272 5.04 10.78 -13.28
CA LYS A 272 5.86 11.50 -12.29
C LYS A 272 7.23 11.98 -12.79
N TRP A 273 7.78 11.35 -13.83
CA TRP A 273 9.08 11.72 -14.41
C TRP A 273 9.02 12.95 -15.33
N PHE A 274 7.83 13.32 -15.83
CA PHE A 274 7.66 14.53 -16.63
C PHE A 274 7.25 15.71 -15.76
N LEU A 275 8.23 16.30 -15.08
CA LEU A 275 8.03 17.38 -14.13
C LEU A 275 7.52 18.67 -14.81
N ARG A 276 6.74 19.44 -14.06
CA ARG A 276 6.31 20.81 -14.37
C ARG A 276 6.43 21.68 -13.13
N PRO A 277 6.63 23.01 -13.27
CA PRO A 277 6.72 23.89 -12.12
C PRO A 277 5.48 23.79 -11.22
N PHE A 278 5.69 23.67 -9.91
CA PHE A 278 4.61 23.70 -8.92
C PHE A 278 3.73 24.94 -9.10
N SER A 279 2.43 24.77 -8.87
CA SER A 279 1.45 25.85 -8.95
C SER A 279 0.47 25.73 -7.79
N PRO A 280 0.42 26.72 -6.88
CA PRO A 280 -0.53 26.73 -5.78
C PRO A 280 -1.97 26.57 -6.26
N ASP A 281 -2.35 27.23 -7.36
CA ASP A 281 -3.71 27.15 -7.90
C ASP A 281 -4.12 25.73 -8.28
N ARG A 282 -3.22 24.95 -8.90
CA ARG A 282 -3.51 23.55 -9.24
C ARG A 282 -3.62 22.70 -7.98
N PHE A 283 -2.71 22.90 -7.04
CA PHE A 283 -2.70 22.19 -5.77
C PHE A 283 -3.98 22.42 -4.98
N PHE A 284 -4.35 23.68 -4.73
CA PHE A 284 -5.56 24.02 -4.00
C PHE A 284 -6.84 23.64 -4.75
N LYS A 285 -6.85 23.70 -6.09
CA LYS A 285 -7.99 23.22 -6.89
C LYS A 285 -8.21 21.71 -6.69
N THR A 286 -7.13 20.92 -6.67
CA THR A 286 -7.22 19.49 -6.40
C THR A 286 -7.66 19.21 -4.96
N LEU A 287 -7.08 19.88 -3.96
CA LEU A 287 -7.52 19.73 -2.57
C LEU A 287 -9.01 20.08 -2.40
N THR A 288 -9.45 21.19 -2.98
CA THR A 288 -10.86 21.63 -2.94
C THR A 288 -11.79 20.61 -3.61
N LYS A 289 -11.38 20.04 -4.75
CA LYS A 289 -12.13 18.99 -5.45
C LYS A 289 -12.40 17.80 -4.52
N TRP A 290 -11.38 17.29 -3.83
CA TRP A 290 -11.50 16.14 -2.93
C TRP A 290 -12.24 16.46 -1.64
N GLN A 291 -12.01 17.63 -1.05
CA GLN A 291 -12.75 18.10 0.12
C GLN A 291 -14.26 18.21 -0.14
N ASN A 292 -14.67 18.59 -1.37
CA ASN A 292 -16.08 18.65 -1.75
C ASN A 292 -16.66 17.30 -2.18
N ALA A 293 -15.82 16.35 -2.60
CA ALA A 293 -16.29 15.09 -3.15
C ALA A 293 -16.53 14.01 -2.10
N LEU A 294 -15.72 13.98 -1.03
CA LEU A 294 -15.83 12.99 0.05
C LEU A 294 -16.17 13.69 1.37
N ASP A 295 -17.05 13.07 2.17
CA ASP A 295 -17.40 13.57 3.50
C ASP A 295 -16.24 13.48 4.50
N TRP A 296 -15.41 12.45 4.38
CA TRP A 296 -14.21 12.28 5.19
C TRP A 296 -13.04 11.85 4.30
N ASN A 297 -11.94 12.61 4.31
CA ASN A 297 -10.78 12.33 3.46
C ASN A 297 -9.63 11.74 4.28
N THR A 298 -8.74 11.02 3.60
CA THR A 298 -7.38 10.81 4.11
C THR A 298 -6.51 11.99 3.66
N VAL A 299 -5.90 12.71 4.60
CA VAL A 299 -5.13 13.93 4.31
C VAL A 299 -3.66 13.66 4.59
N TYR A 300 -2.79 13.81 3.60
CA TYR A 300 -1.35 13.59 3.74
C TYR A 300 -0.59 14.47 2.75
N PHE A 301 0.70 14.75 3.03
CA PHE A 301 1.61 15.37 2.06
C PHE A 301 2.93 14.63 1.86
N GLU A 302 3.18 13.59 2.65
CA GLU A 302 4.38 12.76 2.57
C GLU A 302 4.03 11.31 2.85
N ASN A 303 4.78 10.41 2.23
CA ASN A 303 4.87 8.99 2.55
C ASN A 303 6.26 8.50 2.10
N HIS A 304 6.48 7.19 2.04
CA HIS A 304 7.78 6.64 1.66
C HIS A 304 8.11 6.76 0.15
N ASP A 305 7.13 7.00 -0.71
CA ASP A 305 7.29 7.11 -2.18
C ASP A 305 7.29 8.55 -2.68
N GLN A 306 6.93 9.52 -1.82
CA GLN A 306 6.79 10.93 -2.19
C GLN A 306 7.97 11.76 -1.67
N PRO A 307 8.44 12.78 -2.42
CA PRO A 307 9.42 13.73 -1.93
C PRO A 307 8.94 14.46 -0.66
N ARG A 308 9.88 14.97 0.14
CA ARG A 308 9.57 15.76 1.33
C ARG A 308 8.80 17.03 0.98
N SER A 309 7.71 17.27 1.69
CA SER A 309 6.71 18.29 1.36
C SER A 309 7.29 19.70 1.41
N VAL A 310 8.16 20.01 2.39
CA VAL A 310 8.80 21.33 2.50
C VAL A 310 9.71 21.63 1.31
N SER A 311 10.42 20.61 0.79
CA SER A 311 11.27 20.73 -0.40
C SER A 311 10.46 20.81 -1.70
N ARG A 312 9.23 20.26 -1.71
CA ARG A 312 8.40 20.13 -2.90
C ARG A 312 7.39 21.27 -3.07
N PHE A 313 6.65 21.61 -2.01
CA PHE A 313 5.56 22.59 -2.01
C PHE A 313 5.90 23.85 -1.20
N GLY A 314 6.99 23.82 -0.42
CA GLY A 314 7.47 24.92 0.41
C GLY A 314 8.73 25.58 -0.14
N ASP A 315 9.52 26.15 0.78
CA ASP A 315 10.85 26.69 0.51
C ASP A 315 11.81 26.15 1.59
N ASP A 316 12.57 25.11 1.25
CA ASP A 316 13.51 24.46 2.15
C ASP A 316 14.85 25.20 2.32
N LYS A 317 15.01 26.38 1.70
CA LYS A 317 16.24 27.18 1.74
C LYS A 317 16.07 28.43 2.59
N ARG A 318 15.14 29.31 2.23
CA ARG A 318 15.00 30.64 2.85
C ARG A 318 13.92 30.68 3.92
N PHE A 319 12.83 29.94 3.73
CA PHE A 319 11.65 29.97 4.60
C PHE A 319 11.29 28.56 5.07
N HIS A 320 12.29 27.77 5.46
CA HIS A 320 12.12 26.36 5.80
C HIS A 320 11.09 26.17 6.91
N ALA A 321 11.30 26.83 8.05
CA ALA A 321 10.42 26.68 9.21
C ALA A 321 9.03 27.27 8.97
N GLU A 322 8.95 28.41 8.28
CA GLU A 322 7.68 29.09 7.97
C GLU A 322 6.85 28.27 6.99
N SER A 323 7.46 27.77 5.92
CA SER A 323 6.76 26.97 4.91
C SER A 323 6.38 25.59 5.43
N ALA A 324 7.24 24.92 6.22
CA ALA A 324 6.89 23.67 6.88
C ALA A 324 5.69 23.83 7.83
N LYS A 325 5.67 24.89 8.65
CA LYS A 325 4.52 25.19 9.54
C LYS A 325 3.25 25.56 8.77
N ALA A 326 3.38 26.27 7.64
CA ALA A 326 2.24 26.59 6.79
C ALA A 326 1.62 25.31 6.19
N LEU A 327 2.45 24.38 5.69
CA LEU A 327 2.00 23.09 5.19
C LEU A 327 1.36 22.24 6.29
N ALA A 328 1.98 22.17 7.49
CA ALA A 328 1.40 21.48 8.64
C ALA A 328 0.05 22.07 9.06
N THR A 329 -0.09 23.40 9.05
CA THR A 329 -1.36 24.08 9.35
C THR A 329 -2.44 23.69 8.33
N LEU A 330 -2.09 23.64 7.05
CA LEU A 330 -3.02 23.18 6.01
C LEU A 330 -3.42 21.71 6.24
N LEU A 331 -2.44 20.82 6.43
CA LEU A 331 -2.67 19.39 6.66
C LEU A 331 -3.64 19.15 7.83
N LEU A 332 -3.41 19.82 8.96
CA LEU A 332 -4.17 19.62 10.21
C LEU A 332 -5.52 20.35 10.25
N SER A 333 -5.84 21.20 9.27
CA SER A 333 -7.10 21.96 9.22
C SER A 333 -8.07 21.51 8.13
N LEU A 334 -7.65 20.64 7.21
CA LEU A 334 -8.53 20.03 6.22
C LEU A 334 -9.47 19.00 6.88
N ARG A 335 -10.68 18.83 6.34
CA ARG A 335 -11.63 17.82 6.81
C ARG A 335 -11.13 16.43 6.44
N GLY A 336 -10.81 15.63 7.45
CA GLY A 336 -10.36 14.26 7.26
C GLY A 336 -9.45 13.77 8.39
N THR A 337 -8.84 12.60 8.18
CA THR A 337 -7.81 12.04 9.05
C THR A 337 -6.43 12.45 8.54
N PRO A 338 -5.65 13.27 9.27
CA PRO A 338 -4.31 13.67 8.85
C PRO A 338 -3.28 12.57 9.14
N PHE A 339 -2.41 12.30 8.15
CA PHE A 339 -1.27 11.40 8.24
C PHE A 339 0.03 12.21 8.17
N ILE A 340 0.87 12.04 9.19
CA ILE A 340 2.20 12.66 9.29
C ILE A 340 3.24 11.56 9.08
N PHE A 341 4.05 11.70 8.04
CA PHE A 341 5.16 10.79 7.78
C PHE A 341 6.37 11.11 8.65
N GLN A 342 7.10 10.10 9.10
CA GLN A 342 8.25 10.27 10.00
C GLN A 342 9.27 11.29 9.46
N GLY A 343 9.57 12.32 10.23
CA GLY A 343 10.48 13.40 9.86
C GLY A 343 9.78 14.66 9.33
N GLN A 344 8.50 14.59 8.95
CA GLN A 344 7.74 15.75 8.50
C GLN A 344 7.56 16.76 9.64
N GLU A 345 7.38 16.28 10.87
CA GLU A 345 7.18 17.08 12.08
C GLU A 345 8.41 17.91 12.47
N ILE A 346 9.60 17.50 12.03
CA ILE A 346 10.85 18.26 12.19
C ILE A 346 11.28 18.96 10.88
N GLY A 347 10.47 18.88 9.83
CA GLY A 347 10.75 19.49 8.53
C GLY A 347 11.93 18.86 7.81
N MET A 348 12.08 17.52 7.82
CA MET A 348 13.10 16.85 7.00
C MET A 348 12.97 17.28 5.52
N THR A 349 14.11 17.49 4.86
CA THR A 349 14.18 17.92 3.45
C THR A 349 14.55 16.75 2.55
N ASN A 350 14.40 16.95 1.23
CA ASN A 350 15.00 16.04 0.26
C ASN A 350 16.52 15.96 0.47
N PHE A 351 17.09 14.82 0.09
CA PHE A 351 18.54 14.61 0.09
C PHE A 351 19.07 14.70 -1.35
N ASP A 352 20.15 15.45 -1.54
CA ASP A 352 20.81 15.58 -2.84
C ASP A 352 21.89 14.50 -2.95
N PHE A 353 21.58 13.40 -3.65
CA PHE A 353 22.50 12.30 -3.86
C PHE A 353 23.55 12.68 -4.92
N GLU A 354 24.83 12.67 -4.53
CA GLU A 354 25.94 13.00 -5.44
C GLU A 354 26.07 12.05 -6.65
N ASN A 355 25.57 10.81 -6.53
CA ASN A 355 25.60 9.81 -7.60
C ASN A 355 24.52 8.73 -7.41
N MET A 356 24.30 7.96 -8.49
CA MET A 356 23.25 6.95 -8.58
C MET A 356 23.50 5.74 -7.65
N ASP A 357 24.77 5.42 -7.34
CA ASP A 357 25.15 4.28 -6.50
C ASP A 357 24.65 4.41 -5.04
N LYS A 358 24.35 5.65 -4.61
CA LYS A 358 23.82 5.96 -3.29
C LYS A 358 22.31 5.79 -3.19
N VAL A 359 21.59 5.71 -4.32
CA VAL A 359 20.15 5.49 -4.33
C VAL A 359 19.88 3.99 -4.33
N ARG A 360 18.95 3.56 -3.49
CA ARG A 360 18.61 2.15 -3.29
C ARG A 360 17.32 1.72 -3.96
N ASP A 361 16.48 2.67 -4.34
CA ASP A 361 15.19 2.42 -4.97
C ASP A 361 15.34 1.84 -6.38
N ILE A 362 14.61 0.76 -6.66
CA ILE A 362 14.68 0.01 -7.91
C ILE A 362 14.10 0.82 -9.07
N GLU A 363 13.00 1.53 -8.83
CA GLU A 363 12.36 2.32 -9.88
C GLU A 363 13.29 3.42 -10.38
N SER A 364 14.02 4.06 -9.47
CA SER A 364 15.05 5.07 -9.78
C SER A 364 16.16 4.56 -10.71
N HIS A 365 16.51 3.27 -10.66
CA HIS A 365 17.51 2.66 -11.54
C HIS A 365 16.95 2.24 -12.92
N ASN A 366 15.63 2.22 -13.08
CA ASN A 366 14.95 1.72 -14.27
C ASN A 366 14.39 2.82 -15.22
N ILE A 367 14.63 4.11 -14.92
CA ILE A 367 14.12 5.27 -15.69
C ILE A 367 14.94 5.53 -16.96
#